data_AF-A0A974U694-F1
#
_entry.id   AF-A0A974U694-F1
#
_cell.length_a   1.000
_cell.length_b   1.000
_cell.length_c   1.000
_cell.angle_alpha   90.00
_cell.angle_beta   90.00
_cell.angle_gamma   90.00
#
_symmetry.space_group_name_H-M   'P 1'
#
loop_
_entity.id
_entity.type
_entity.pdbx_description
1 polymer ?
#
loop_
_entity_poly.entity_id
_entity_poly.type
_entity_poly.pdbx_seq_one_letter_code
_entity_poly.pdbx_strand_id
1 'polypeptide(L)'
;MEKQTLPNATLILVFGILSIVTCWCYGIIGLILGIVAIVLANKATALYKEAPENYLGYGNVKAGKIMAIIGVILCVLTIVFMIWAFMYIGWEAMQDPELMQQRMEELQMQQ
;
A
#
# COMPACT_ATOMS: atom_id res chain seq x y z
N MET A 1 -15.98 25.76 -24.94
CA MET A 1 -15.75 25.70 -23.49
C MET A 1 -14.35 25.16 -23.26
N GLU A 2 -13.52 25.82 -22.46
CA GLU A 2 -12.23 25.25 -22.06
C GLU A 2 -12.48 24.03 -21.16
N LYS A 3 -11.92 22.89 -21.53
CA LYS A 3 -12.03 21.68 -20.72
C LYS A 3 -11.16 21.84 -19.47
N GLN A 4 -11.74 21.74 -18.29
CA GLN A 4 -10.99 21.79 -17.04
C GLN A 4 -10.38 20.42 -16.75
N THR A 5 -9.16 20.38 -16.23
CA THR A 5 -8.60 19.13 -15.71
C THR A 5 -9.38 18.72 -14.47
N LEU A 6 -9.63 17.40 -14.32
CA LEU A 6 -10.30 16.88 -13.13
C LEU A 6 -9.56 17.34 -11.87
N PRO A 7 -10.24 18.04 -10.95
CA PRO A 7 -9.61 18.48 -9.72
C PRO A 7 -9.09 17.26 -8.97
N ASN A 8 -7.87 17.37 -8.45
CA ASN A 8 -7.15 16.33 -7.71
C ASN A 8 -6.64 15.14 -8.55
N ALA A 9 -6.72 15.15 -9.89
CA ALA A 9 -6.23 14.02 -10.71
C ALA A 9 -4.75 13.68 -10.47
N THR A 10 -3.88 14.69 -10.39
CA THR A 10 -2.45 14.50 -10.08
C THR A 10 -2.23 14.09 -8.63
N LEU A 11 -2.98 14.69 -7.69
CA LEU A 11 -2.88 14.35 -6.26
C LEU A 11 -3.27 12.90 -5.99
N ILE A 12 -4.32 12.40 -6.64
CA ILE A 12 -4.76 11.00 -6.52
C ILE A 12 -3.67 10.04 -7.04
N LEU A 13 -3.03 10.39 -8.16
CA LEU A 13 -1.93 9.59 -8.71
C LEU A 13 -0.71 9.56 -7.76
N VAL A 14 -0.31 10.73 -7.27
CA VAL A 14 0.81 10.86 -6.32
C VAL A 14 0.51 10.14 -5.01
N PHE A 15 -0.69 10.29 -4.44
CA PHE A 15 -1.07 9.58 -3.22
C PHE A 15 -1.14 8.05 -3.43
N GLY A 16 -1.52 7.58 -4.61
CA GLY A 16 -1.48 6.16 -4.95
C GLY A 16 -0.05 5.60 -4.94
N ILE A 17 0.92 6.32 -5.51
CA ILE A 17 2.34 5.92 -5.51
C ILE A 17 2.92 6.03 -4.10
N LEU A 18 2.64 7.13 -3.39
CA LEU A 18 3.11 7.34 -2.03
C LEU A 18 2.58 6.28 -1.07
N SER A 19 1.37 5.77 -1.27
CA SER A 19 0.83 4.65 -0.48
C SER A 19 1.72 3.40 -0.55
N ILE A 20 2.27 3.08 -1.73
CA ILE A 20 3.18 1.94 -1.91
C ILE A 20 4.51 2.19 -1.18
N VAL A 21 5.11 3.37 -1.38
CA VAL A 21 6.39 3.72 -0.76
C VAL A 21 6.28 3.81 0.76
N THR A 22 5.22 4.44 1.26
CA THR A 22 4.99 4.59 2.70
C THR A 22 4.55 3.29 3.36
N CYS A 23 4.06 2.29 2.61
CA CYS A 23 3.74 1.00 3.18
C CYS A 23 4.98 0.25 3.72
N TRP A 24 6.14 0.38 3.06
CA TRP A 24 7.38 -0.25 3.51
C TRP A 24 8.00 0.39 4.75
N CYS A 25 7.88 1.71 4.90
CA CYS A 25 8.53 2.43 6.01
C CYS A 25 7.58 2.78 7.16
N TYR A 26 6.28 2.94 6.89
CA TYR A 26 5.27 3.45 7.82
C TYR A 26 3.90 2.79 7.54
N GLY A 27 3.85 1.46 7.45
CA GLY A 27 2.71 0.64 7.00
C GLY A 27 1.30 1.21 7.27
N ILE A 28 1.03 1.66 8.50
CA ILE A 28 -0.27 2.24 8.89
C ILE A 28 -0.59 3.55 8.15
N ILE A 29 0.39 4.45 8.02
CA ILE A 29 0.24 5.74 7.31
C ILE A 29 -0.03 5.50 5.83
N GLY A 30 0.64 4.52 5.22
CA GLY A 30 0.42 4.15 3.82
C GLY A 30 -0.97 3.60 3.54
N LEU A 31 -1.56 2.92 4.53
CA LEU A 31 -2.94 2.43 4.48
C LEU A 31 -3.96 3.57 4.51
N ILE A 32 -3.77 4.56 5.39
CA ILE A 32 -4.62 5.75 5.48
C ILE A 32 -4.57 6.56 4.17
N LEU A 33 -3.36 6.82 3.65
CA LEU A 33 -3.17 7.52 2.38
C LEU A 33 -3.80 6.78 1.20
N GLY A 34 -3.69 5.44 1.16
CA GLY A 34 -4.33 4.61 0.15
C GLY A 34 -5.87 4.71 0.19
N ILE A 35 -6.48 4.64 1.38
CA ILE A 35 -7.93 4.79 1.55
C ILE A 35 -8.40 6.18 1.12
N VAL A 36 -7.70 7.23 1.54
CA VAL A 36 -8.01 8.61 1.16
C VAL A 36 -7.92 8.78 -0.37
N ALA A 37 -6.88 8.25 -1.01
CA ALA A 37 -6.73 8.28 -2.46
C ALA A 37 -7.91 7.58 -3.18
N ILE A 38 -8.37 6.44 -2.68
CA ILE A 38 -9.53 5.72 -3.23
C ILE A 38 -10.81 6.56 -3.11
N VAL A 39 -11.05 7.20 -1.97
CA VAL A 39 -12.22 8.05 -1.74
C VAL A 39 -12.21 9.26 -2.68
N LEU A 40 -11.07 9.95 -2.82
CA LEU A 40 -10.92 11.07 -3.75
C LEU A 40 -11.10 10.62 -5.21
N ALA A 41 -10.55 9.47 -5.59
CA ALA A 41 -10.72 8.93 -6.93
C ALA A 41 -12.17 8.59 -7.25
N ASN A 42 -12.92 8.06 -6.28
CA ASN A 42 -14.35 7.79 -6.44
C ASN A 42 -15.15 9.08 -6.65
N LYS A 43 -14.86 10.13 -5.88
CA LYS A 43 -15.50 11.44 -6.07
C LYS A 43 -15.18 12.05 -7.43
N ALA A 44 -13.91 12.04 -7.84
CA ALA A 44 -13.49 12.54 -9.15
C ALA A 44 -14.11 11.73 -10.30
N THR A 45 -14.28 10.42 -10.13
CA THR A 45 -14.96 9.56 -11.11
C THR A 45 -16.46 9.87 -11.20
N ALA A 46 -17.13 10.18 -10.09
CA ALA A 46 -18.53 10.59 -10.09
C ALA A 46 -18.73 11.92 -10.82
N LEU A 47 -17.90 12.93 -10.52
CA LEU A 47 -17.90 14.22 -11.23
C LEU A 47 -17.66 14.07 -12.74
N TYR A 48 -16.74 13.20 -13.13
CA TYR A 48 -16.49 12.91 -14.55
C TYR A 48 -17.71 12.30 -15.24
N LYS A 49 -18.50 11.48 -14.54
CA LYS A 49 -19.71 10.86 -15.10
C LYS A 49 -20.86 11.85 -15.29
N GLU A 50 -20.94 12.88 -14.45
CA GLU A 50 -21.97 13.92 -14.56
C GLU A 50 -21.73 14.85 -15.75
N ALA A 51 -20.46 15.20 -16.03
CA ALA A 51 -20.11 16.09 -17.14
C ALA A 51 -18.80 15.70 -17.84
N PRO A 52 -18.76 14.57 -18.58
CA PRO A 52 -17.53 14.06 -19.20
C PRO A 52 -16.92 15.00 -20.25
N GLU A 53 -17.75 15.84 -20.89
CA GLU A 53 -17.31 16.81 -21.91
C GLU A 53 -16.52 17.99 -21.33
N ASN A 54 -16.74 18.30 -20.05
CA ASN A 54 -16.11 19.43 -19.36
C ASN A 54 -14.76 19.07 -18.74
N TYR A 55 -14.41 17.78 -18.68
CA TYR A 55 -13.30 17.29 -17.88
C TYR A 55 -12.23 16.53 -18.68
N LEU A 56 -10.96 16.86 -18.43
CA LEU A 56 -9.77 16.15 -18.93
C LEU A 56 -9.01 15.45 -17.80
N GLY A 57 -8.20 14.45 -18.14
CA GLY A 57 -7.32 13.78 -17.16
C GLY A 57 -7.94 12.63 -16.37
N TYR A 58 -9.09 12.09 -16.81
CA TYR A 58 -9.72 10.92 -16.20
C TYR A 58 -8.80 9.68 -16.17
N GLY A 59 -7.90 9.56 -17.15
CA GLY A 59 -6.86 8.52 -17.16
C GLY A 59 -6.01 8.51 -15.89
N ASN A 60 -5.61 9.69 -15.39
CA ASN A 60 -4.78 9.82 -14.19
C ASN A 60 -5.55 9.45 -12.92
N VAL A 61 -6.84 9.83 -12.83
CA VAL A 61 -7.73 9.43 -11.73
C VAL A 61 -7.88 7.90 -11.70
N LYS A 62 -8.10 7.28 -12.86
CA LYS A 62 -8.26 5.84 -12.97
C LYS A 62 -6.96 5.10 -12.61
N ALA A 63 -5.82 5.56 -13.13
CA ALA A 63 -4.50 5.01 -12.82
C ALA A 63 -4.18 5.13 -11.32
N GLY A 64 -4.39 6.32 -10.73
CA GLY A 64 -4.18 6.54 -9.31
C GLY A 64 -5.09 5.70 -8.41
N LYS A 65 -6.35 5.49 -8.81
CA LYS A 65 -7.27 4.57 -8.11
C LYS A 65 -6.75 3.13 -8.12
N ILE A 66 -6.29 2.65 -9.27
CA ILE A 66 -5.74 1.29 -9.40
C ILE A 66 -4.49 1.15 -8.53
N MET A 67 -3.57 2.12 -8.59
CA MET A 67 -2.36 2.13 -7.77
C MET A 67 -2.66 2.14 -6.27
N ALA A 68 -3.64 2.92 -5.82
CA ALA A 68 -4.05 2.96 -4.42
C ALA A 68 -4.65 1.62 -3.95
N ILE A 69 -5.46 0.96 -4.77
CA ILE A 69 -6.01 -0.38 -4.45
C ILE A 69 -4.88 -1.40 -4.33
N ILE A 70 -3.95 -1.41 -5.29
CA ILE A 70 -2.78 -2.30 -5.26
C ILE A 70 -1.95 -2.04 -4.00
N GLY A 71 -1.69 -0.77 -3.68
CA GLY A 71 -0.95 -0.37 -2.48
C GLY A 71 -1.59 -0.87 -1.19
N VAL A 72 -2.92 -0.72 -1.04
CA VAL A 72 -3.65 -1.22 0.13
C VAL A 72 -3.56 -2.75 0.23
N ILE A 73 -3.75 -3.48 -0.88
CA ILE A 73 -3.66 -4.94 -0.89
C ILE A 73 -2.25 -5.42 -0.49
N LEU A 74 -1.21 -4.84 -1.10
CA LEU A 74 0.17 -5.14 -0.75
C LEU A 74 0.47 -4.84 0.72
N CYS A 75 -0.11 -3.78 1.28
CA CYS A 75 0.09 -3.43 2.67
C CYS A 75 -0.54 -4.42 3.63
N VAL A 76 -1.77 -4.87 3.33
CA VAL A 76 -2.43 -5.93 4.11
C VAL A 76 -1.63 -7.23 4.04
N LEU A 77 -1.16 -7.62 2.84
CA LEU A 77 -0.33 -8.82 2.68
C LEU A 77 0.98 -8.72 3.49
N THR A 78 1.63 -7.56 3.48
CA THR A 78 2.87 -7.33 4.23
C THR A 78 2.62 -7.44 5.73
N ILE A 79 1.52 -6.87 6.25
CA ILE A 79 1.15 -6.98 7.67
C ILE A 79 0.87 -8.44 8.04
N VAL A 80 0.13 -9.18 7.22
CA VAL A 80 -0.14 -10.62 7.46
C VAL A 80 1.15 -11.43 7.47
N PHE A 81 2.05 -11.18 6.51
CA PHE A 81 3.35 -11.84 6.45
C PHE A 81 4.20 -11.50 7.68
N MET A 82 4.19 -10.25 8.13
CA MET A 82 4.91 -9.81 9.33
C MET A 82 4.37 -10.50 10.60
N ILE A 83 3.05 -10.62 10.74
CA ILE A 83 2.44 -11.38 11.85
C ILE A 83 2.83 -12.86 11.78
N TRP A 84 2.78 -13.46 10.59
CA TRP A 84 3.18 -14.85 10.38
C TRP A 84 4.66 -15.07 10.74
N ALA A 85 5.55 -14.19 10.28
CA ALA A 85 6.96 -14.21 10.63
C ALA A 85 7.17 -14.03 12.14
N PHE A 86 6.44 -13.13 12.81
CA PHE A 86 6.48 -12.99 14.26
C PHE A 86 6.04 -14.24 15.02
N MET A 87 5.02 -14.94 14.53
CA MET A 87 4.54 -16.19 15.13
C MET A 87 5.51 -17.36 14.91
N TYR A 88 6.16 -17.44 13.74
CA TYR A 88 7.08 -18.53 13.40
C TYR A 88 8.48 -18.35 13.97
N ILE A 89 9.03 -17.13 13.87
CA ILE A 89 10.36 -16.81 14.38
C ILE A 89 10.28 -16.62 15.89
N GLY A 90 9.15 -16.14 16.42
CA GLY A 90 9.03 -15.75 17.81
C GLY A 90 9.82 -14.47 18.06
N TRP A 91 9.22 -13.52 18.78
CA TRP A 91 9.91 -12.29 19.19
C TRP A 91 11.24 -12.59 19.91
N GLU A 92 11.28 -13.72 20.61
CA GLU A 92 12.39 -14.21 21.42
C GLU A 92 13.58 -14.69 20.56
N ALA A 93 13.39 -15.36 19.42
CA ALA A 93 14.52 -15.79 18.58
C ALA A 93 15.15 -14.65 17.77
N MET A 94 14.46 -13.51 17.63
CA MET A 94 15.04 -12.29 17.07
C MET A 94 15.81 -11.47 18.10
N GLN A 95 15.55 -11.64 19.40
CA GLN A 95 16.24 -10.91 20.47
C GLN A 95 17.35 -11.71 21.15
N ASP A 96 17.30 -13.05 21.14
CA ASP A 96 18.34 -13.91 21.71
C ASP A 96 19.15 -14.64 20.61
N PRO A 97 20.35 -14.14 20.28
CA PRO A 97 21.28 -14.79 19.34
C PRO A 97 21.67 -16.21 19.78
N GLU A 98 21.71 -16.49 21.09
CA GLU A 98 22.15 -17.77 21.65
C GLU A 98 21.20 -18.93 21.28
N LEU A 99 19.88 -18.67 21.26
CA LEU A 99 18.89 -19.70 20.95
C LEU A 99 18.91 -20.08 19.46
N MET A 100 19.21 -19.11 18.58
CA MET A 100 19.43 -19.35 17.15
C MET A 100 20.70 -20.16 16.88
N GLN A 101 21.78 -19.92 17.63
CA GLN A 101 23.01 -20.70 17.53
C GLN A 101 22.80 -22.15 18.01
N GLN A 102 22.12 -22.35 19.14
CA GLN A 102 21.83 -23.68 19.66
C GLN A 102 21.00 -24.52 18.69
N ARG A 103 19.99 -23.94 18.02
CA ARG A 103 19.19 -24.65 17.00
C ARG A 103 20.00 -25.03 15.75
N MET A 104 21.00 -24.24 15.37
CA MET A 104 21.90 -24.60 14.27
C MET A 104 22.88 -25.71 14.68
N GLU A 105 23.40 -25.69 15.90
CA GLU A 105 24.29 -26.73 16.41
C GLU A 105 23.57 -28.08 16.57
N GLU A 106 22.32 -28.10 17.06
CA GLU A 106 21.50 -29.32 17.14
C GLU A 106 21.28 -29.97 15.76
N LEU A 107 21.04 -29.16 14.72
CA LEU A 107 20.86 -29.63 13.34
C LEU A 107 22.17 -30.15 12.73
N GLN A 108 23.32 -29.57 13.11
CA GLN A 108 24.63 -30.05 12.68
C GLN A 108 25.04 -31.36 13.36
N MET A 109 24.59 -31.60 14.60
CA MET A 109 24.87 -32.86 15.30
C MET A 109 23.92 -34.01 14.92
N GLN A 110 22.83 -33.74 14.20
CA GLN A 110 21.91 -34.75 13.67
C GLN A 110 22.25 -35.23 12.24
N GLN A 111 23.32 -34.71 11.63
CA GLN A 111 23.95 -35.26 10.40
C GLN A 111 25.21 -36.05 10.74
#